data_AF-A0A9E3FC06-F1
#
_entry.id   AF-A0A9E3FC06-F1
#
_cell.length_a   1.000
_cell.length_b   1.000
_cell.length_c   1.000
_cell.angle_alpha   90.00
_cell.angle_beta   90.00
_cell.angle_gamma   90.00
#
_symmetry.space_group_name_H-M   'P 1'
#
loop_
_entity.id
_entity.type
_entity.pdbx_description
1 polymer ?
#
loop_
_entity_poly.entity_id
_entity_poly.type
_entity_poly.pdbx_seq_one_letter_code
_entity_poly.pdbx_strand_id
1 'polypeptide(L)'
;MPFEQVPDELKSLVAANAPAGVEAVCRRCLELFGRARAQVEKYGAVFEQGRQVLPTWARLGAHEHFTGRGVTIAFLDSGFYPHPDLTTPHSRILEYHNIVPKGTGTLESIDVASWHGMMTSVVAAGNGALSGGFFRSIAPDCNVVLVKVSKSGHIGEKNIERGLKWIIENREKYGIRVVNISAGGDGESSYLHNSLCQTVERAAREGLVVVCAVGNAGWEPGHPVIPPASSPSCIAVGGLNDQNSLDRARHSLYRSSYGPTADGLQKPEVIAPGIWVPAPILPHTPTAAEADLYARLDRASDEELVPLIEEHKDVDRDVYDARALPTYLIRQLVSVKLHEADVISEHYKFVDGTSFAAPIVSSTVACMLEANPHLSPQQVKRILIDTAERLPGVEIDRQGWGVIAPRRAVEIALALRPHGG
;
A
#
# COMPACT_ATOMS: atom_id res chain seq x y z
N MET A 1 18.18 26.96 -15.09
CA MET A 1 19.60 26.69 -15.37
C MET A 1 19.68 26.28 -16.83
N PRO A 2 20.46 26.97 -17.66
CA PRO A 2 20.72 26.54 -19.04
C PRO A 2 21.16 25.07 -19.05
N PHE A 3 20.69 24.29 -20.02
CA PHE A 3 20.96 22.85 -20.06
C PHE A 3 22.47 22.55 -20.11
N GLU A 4 23.28 23.43 -20.73
CA GLU A 4 24.73 23.28 -20.76
C GLU A 4 25.38 23.31 -19.37
N GLN A 5 24.76 24.03 -18.42
CA GLN A 5 25.25 24.21 -17.05
C GLN A 5 24.76 23.13 -16.06
N VAL A 6 23.90 22.21 -16.52
CA VAL A 6 23.47 21.06 -15.72
C VAL A 6 24.67 20.14 -15.45
N PRO A 7 24.82 19.54 -14.25
CA PRO A 7 25.86 18.54 -14.02
C PRO A 7 25.78 17.40 -15.03
N ASP A 8 26.92 16.98 -15.60
CA ASP A 8 26.97 15.96 -16.67
C ASP A 8 26.28 14.64 -16.25
N GLU A 9 26.40 14.30 -14.97
CA GLU A 9 25.77 13.14 -14.34
C GLU A 9 24.23 13.16 -14.36
N LEU A 10 23.62 14.34 -14.53
CA LEU A 10 22.16 14.52 -14.61
C LEU A 10 21.66 14.79 -16.04
N LYS A 11 22.55 15.14 -16.97
CA LYS A 11 22.17 15.48 -18.36
C LYS A 11 21.49 14.31 -19.07
N SER A 12 21.99 13.10 -18.89
CA SER A 12 21.43 11.87 -19.47
C SER A 12 20.01 11.60 -18.97
N LEU A 13 19.79 11.71 -17.66
CA LEU A 13 18.49 11.55 -17.01
C LEU A 13 17.48 12.61 -17.45
N VAL A 14 17.91 13.87 -17.53
CA VAL A 14 17.07 14.97 -18.03
C VAL A 14 16.71 14.76 -19.51
N ALA A 15 17.71 14.46 -20.35
CA ALA A 15 17.51 14.28 -21.79
C ALA A 15 16.58 13.08 -22.11
N ALA A 16 16.65 12.01 -21.32
CA ALA A 16 15.79 10.84 -21.47
C ALA A 16 14.33 11.08 -21.08
N ASN A 17 14.05 12.11 -20.27
CA ASN A 17 12.73 12.35 -19.68
C ASN A 17 12.13 13.71 -20.07
N ALA A 18 12.70 14.39 -21.06
CA ALA A 18 12.25 15.69 -21.49
C ALA A 18 12.03 15.73 -23.01
N PRO A 19 11.25 16.71 -23.52
CA PRO A 19 11.02 16.87 -24.96
C PRO A 19 12.35 17.06 -25.70
N ALA A 20 12.39 16.66 -26.97
CA ALA A 20 13.56 16.89 -27.82
C ALA A 20 13.90 18.40 -27.88
N GLY A 21 15.15 18.75 -27.56
CA GLY A 21 15.63 20.13 -27.58
C GLY A 21 15.47 20.91 -26.26
N VAL A 22 15.73 20.28 -25.10
CA VAL A 22 15.78 21.02 -23.82
C VAL A 22 16.88 22.07 -23.82
N GLU A 23 16.48 23.34 -23.76
CA GLU A 23 17.40 24.48 -23.65
C GLU A 23 17.69 24.87 -22.18
N ALA A 24 16.75 24.60 -21.27
CA ALA A 24 16.90 24.93 -19.85
C ALA A 24 16.11 24.00 -18.94
N VAL A 25 16.65 23.80 -17.73
CA VAL A 25 16.05 23.00 -16.66
C VAL A 25 15.79 23.89 -15.45
N CYS A 26 14.59 23.83 -14.87
CA CYS A 26 14.30 24.59 -13.66
C CYS A 26 15.00 23.94 -12.44
N ARG A 27 15.27 24.74 -11.40
CA ARG A 27 15.96 24.26 -10.18
C ARG A 27 15.25 23.07 -9.54
N ARG A 28 13.91 23.06 -9.56
CA ARG A 28 13.09 21.96 -9.04
C ARG A 28 13.28 20.67 -9.83
N CYS A 29 13.31 20.72 -11.16
CA CYS A 29 13.59 19.54 -11.99
C CYS A 29 14.99 18.98 -11.71
N LEU A 30 15.99 19.85 -11.52
CA LEU A 30 17.35 19.40 -11.17
C LEU A 30 17.42 18.71 -9.81
N GLU A 31 16.74 19.24 -8.80
CA GLU A 31 16.65 18.57 -7.50
C GLU A 31 15.92 17.23 -7.58
N LEU A 32 14.93 17.11 -8.47
CA LEU A 32 14.17 15.89 -8.67
C LEU A 32 15.00 14.82 -9.39
N PHE A 33 15.69 15.17 -10.48
CA PHE A 33 16.62 14.27 -11.15
C PHE A 33 17.82 13.92 -10.26
N GLY A 34 18.30 14.85 -9.44
CA GLY A 34 19.34 14.61 -8.45
C GLY A 34 18.92 13.57 -7.41
N ARG A 35 17.71 13.71 -6.86
CA ARG A 35 17.13 12.71 -5.92
C ARG A 35 16.86 11.38 -6.60
N ALA A 36 16.30 11.39 -7.81
CA ALA A 36 16.03 10.17 -8.58
C ALA A 36 17.33 9.42 -8.87
N ARG A 37 18.40 10.12 -9.29
CA ARG A 37 19.72 9.50 -9.49
C ARG A 37 20.30 8.95 -8.20
N ALA A 38 20.33 9.73 -7.12
CA ALA A 38 20.85 9.26 -5.84
C ALA A 38 20.07 8.05 -5.31
N GLN A 39 18.76 7.97 -5.59
CA GLN A 39 17.97 6.77 -5.31
C GLN A 39 18.34 5.62 -6.25
N VAL A 40 18.41 5.82 -7.56
CA VAL A 40 18.79 4.78 -8.53
C VAL A 40 20.20 4.25 -8.25
N GLU A 41 21.16 5.09 -7.87
CA GLU A 41 22.53 4.68 -7.48
C GLU A 41 22.51 3.92 -6.14
N LYS A 42 21.79 4.43 -5.13
CA LYS A 42 21.71 3.79 -3.80
C LYS A 42 20.99 2.45 -3.81
N TYR A 43 19.97 2.31 -4.65
CA TYR A 43 19.24 1.06 -4.85
C TYR A 43 19.72 0.35 -6.12
N GLY A 44 20.83 0.77 -6.74
CA GLY A 44 21.34 0.30 -8.03
C GLY A 44 21.51 -1.20 -8.10
N ALA A 45 21.84 -1.86 -6.98
CA ALA A 45 21.88 -3.31 -6.86
C ALA A 45 20.52 -3.99 -7.13
N VAL A 46 19.40 -3.33 -6.80
CA VAL A 46 18.03 -3.75 -7.18
C VAL A 46 17.80 -3.56 -8.68
N PHE A 47 18.46 -2.57 -9.29
CA PHE A 47 18.34 -2.24 -10.72
C PHE A 47 19.27 -3.07 -11.63
N GLU A 48 20.43 -3.53 -11.17
CA GLU A 48 21.48 -4.15 -12.00
C GLU A 48 21.21 -5.61 -12.42
N GLN A 49 20.35 -6.34 -11.71
CA GLN A 49 20.07 -7.77 -12.00
C GLN A 49 18.71 -8.03 -12.68
N GLY A 50 18.07 -7.02 -13.26
CA GLY A 50 16.78 -7.19 -13.95
C GLY A 50 15.55 -7.32 -13.03
N ARG A 51 15.70 -7.13 -11.71
CA ARG A 51 14.59 -7.04 -10.73
C ARG A 51 14.30 -5.59 -10.35
N GLN A 52 13.96 -4.78 -11.34
CA GLN A 52 13.70 -3.35 -11.17
C GLN A 52 12.42 -3.11 -10.32
N VAL A 53 12.50 -3.13 -8.99
CA VAL A 53 11.34 -2.88 -8.12
C VAL A 53 10.98 -1.40 -8.16
N LEU A 54 9.82 -1.07 -8.71
CA LEU A 54 9.32 0.29 -8.78
C LEU A 54 8.47 0.61 -7.55
N PRO A 55 8.72 1.72 -6.85
CA PRO A 55 7.90 2.07 -5.70
C PRO A 55 6.49 2.48 -6.14
N THR A 56 5.49 2.10 -5.36
CA THR A 56 4.05 2.29 -5.70
C THR A 56 3.69 3.74 -6.03
N TRP A 57 4.24 4.71 -5.30
CA TRP A 57 3.99 6.13 -5.56
C TRP A 57 4.49 6.57 -6.94
N ALA A 58 5.59 6.01 -7.43
CA ALA A 58 6.12 6.30 -8.75
C ALA A 58 5.28 5.64 -9.85
N ARG A 59 4.89 4.36 -9.67
CA ARG A 59 4.03 3.61 -10.61
C ARG A 59 2.70 4.32 -10.87
N LEU A 60 2.12 4.93 -9.83
CA LEU A 60 0.87 5.66 -9.93
C LEU A 60 1.03 7.16 -10.22
N GLY A 61 2.26 7.66 -10.34
CA GLY A 61 2.52 9.07 -10.62
C GLY A 61 1.99 10.01 -9.53
N ALA A 62 2.21 9.68 -8.25
CA ALA A 62 1.76 10.47 -7.11
C ALA A 62 2.17 11.94 -7.16
N HIS A 63 1.41 12.79 -6.48
CA HIS A 63 1.73 14.22 -6.38
C HIS A 63 2.93 14.41 -5.43
N GLU A 64 3.89 15.25 -5.81
CA GLU A 64 5.16 15.38 -5.07
C GLU A 64 5.03 16.14 -3.75
N HIS A 65 4.09 17.09 -3.68
CA HIS A 65 3.97 18.02 -2.54
C HIS A 65 2.94 17.62 -1.49
N PHE A 66 1.95 16.82 -1.85
CA PHE A 66 0.89 16.39 -0.94
C PHE A 66 1.25 14.99 -0.49
N THR A 67 1.52 14.86 0.80
CA THR A 67 2.06 13.67 1.45
C THR A 67 1.18 13.20 2.61
N GLY A 68 -0.05 13.74 2.70
CA GLY A 68 -1.04 13.41 3.72
C GLY A 68 -0.82 14.12 5.05
N ARG A 69 -0.06 15.22 5.06
CA ARG A 69 0.24 15.97 6.29
C ARG A 69 -1.05 16.46 6.95
N GLY A 70 -1.11 16.30 8.27
CA GLY A 70 -2.25 16.74 9.08
C GLY A 70 -3.52 15.89 8.90
N VAL A 71 -3.45 14.78 8.16
CA VAL A 71 -4.56 13.83 7.99
C VAL A 71 -4.25 12.55 8.76
N THR A 72 -5.25 12.07 9.51
CA THR A 72 -5.17 10.79 10.22
C THR A 72 -6.00 9.72 9.51
N ILE A 73 -5.39 8.57 9.24
CA ILE A 73 -6.03 7.36 8.71
C ILE A 73 -6.20 6.34 9.85
N ALA A 74 -7.43 5.89 10.10
CA ALA A 74 -7.70 4.81 11.03
C ALA A 74 -7.76 3.45 10.30
N PHE A 75 -7.10 2.44 10.85
CA PHE A 75 -7.06 1.09 10.28
C PHE A 75 -7.84 0.12 11.15
N LEU A 76 -8.75 -0.64 10.53
CA LEU A 76 -9.43 -1.78 11.14
C LEU A 76 -8.82 -3.07 10.58
N ASP A 77 -8.05 -3.79 11.42
CA ASP A 77 -7.35 -4.99 10.97
C ASP A 77 -7.17 -6.02 12.11
N SER A 78 -6.64 -7.19 11.75
CA SER A 78 -6.40 -8.34 12.62
C SER A 78 -5.24 -8.14 13.60
N GLY A 79 -4.32 -7.21 13.35
CA GLY A 79 -3.21 -6.91 14.25
C GLY A 79 -2.23 -5.90 13.65
N PHE A 80 -1.38 -5.31 14.48
CA PHE A 80 -0.45 -4.26 14.09
C PHE A 80 0.88 -4.41 14.80
N TYR A 81 1.90 -3.73 14.28
CA TYR A 81 3.22 -3.64 14.88
C TYR A 81 3.79 -2.24 14.63
N PRO A 82 4.53 -1.62 15.58
CA PRO A 82 5.00 -0.24 15.48
C PRO A 82 6.25 -0.16 14.59
N HIS A 83 6.06 -0.47 13.30
CA HIS A 83 7.14 -0.58 12.33
C HIS A 83 7.92 0.74 12.18
N PRO A 84 9.26 0.72 12.00
CA PRO A 84 10.09 1.93 11.84
C PRO A 84 9.58 2.91 10.78
N ASP A 85 8.98 2.43 9.70
CA ASP A 85 8.37 3.28 8.68
C ASP A 85 7.22 4.16 9.17
N LEU A 86 6.63 3.86 10.34
CA LEU A 86 5.61 4.68 11.01
C LEU A 86 6.18 5.39 12.25
N THR A 87 7.30 4.92 12.80
CA THR A 87 7.82 5.35 14.10
C THR A 87 9.11 6.17 14.05
N THR A 88 9.80 6.17 12.92
CA THR A 88 11.08 6.87 12.73
C THR A 88 10.91 8.01 11.73
N PRO A 89 11.46 9.22 11.95
CA PRO A 89 12.24 9.65 13.13
C PRO A 89 11.39 9.94 14.38
N HIS A 90 10.06 10.04 14.23
CA HIS A 90 9.11 10.19 15.32
C HIS A 90 7.86 9.36 15.04
N SER A 91 7.15 8.96 16.09
CA SER A 91 5.91 8.20 15.96
C SER A 91 4.80 9.02 15.33
N ARG A 92 4.21 8.46 14.26
CA ARG A 92 2.96 8.92 13.64
C ARG A 92 1.76 8.06 14.04
N ILE A 93 1.97 7.09 14.94
CA ILE A 93 0.90 6.29 15.53
C ILE A 93 0.32 7.08 16.70
N LEU A 94 -0.90 7.60 16.55
CA LEU A 94 -1.57 8.43 17.55
C LEU A 94 -2.26 7.60 18.64
N GLU A 95 -2.76 6.43 18.28
CA GLU A 95 -3.47 5.54 19.21
C GLU A 95 -3.45 4.10 18.69
N TYR A 96 -3.40 3.15 19.63
CA TYR A 96 -3.64 1.73 19.39
C TYR A 96 -4.78 1.24 20.28
N HIS A 97 -5.88 0.83 19.66
CA HIS A 97 -7.06 0.34 20.37
C HIS A 97 -7.34 -1.14 20.04
N ASN A 98 -7.42 -1.98 21.06
CA ASN A 98 -7.74 -3.40 20.90
C ASN A 98 -9.17 -3.70 21.38
N ILE A 99 -10.02 -4.15 20.46
CA ILE A 99 -11.44 -4.41 20.73
C ILE A 99 -11.70 -5.84 21.22
N VAL A 100 -10.72 -6.74 21.06
CA VAL A 100 -10.94 -8.13 21.45
C VAL A 100 -10.84 -8.28 22.97
N PRO A 101 -11.90 -8.75 23.65
CA PRO A 101 -11.86 -8.93 25.10
C PRO A 101 -10.83 -10.01 25.48
N LYS A 102 -10.13 -9.79 26.60
CA LYS A 102 -9.15 -10.70 27.21
C LYS A 102 -7.91 -10.97 26.34
N GLY A 103 -7.06 -9.96 26.17
CA GLY A 103 -5.67 -10.12 25.73
C GLY A 103 -4.87 -8.89 26.13
N THR A 104 -3.80 -9.08 26.89
CA THR A 104 -2.85 -8.04 27.36
C THR A 104 -1.85 -7.61 26.28
N GLY A 105 -2.16 -7.86 25.01
CA GLY A 105 -1.23 -7.60 23.91
C GLY A 105 -1.10 -6.10 23.69
N THR A 106 0.08 -5.57 24.00
CA THR A 106 0.47 -4.21 23.62
C THR A 106 0.79 -4.15 22.13
N LEU A 107 0.95 -2.96 21.58
CA LEU A 107 1.31 -2.80 20.15
C LEU A 107 2.64 -3.50 19.81
N GLU A 108 3.55 -3.59 20.78
CA GLU A 108 4.86 -4.25 20.67
C GLU A 108 4.77 -5.77 20.75
N SER A 109 3.66 -6.33 21.23
CA SER A 109 3.49 -7.78 21.32
C SER A 109 3.20 -8.37 19.93
N ILE A 110 4.17 -9.11 19.40
CA ILE A 110 4.07 -9.73 18.09
C ILE A 110 3.16 -10.96 18.17
N ASP A 111 2.00 -10.86 17.53
CA ASP A 111 1.10 -11.97 17.21
C ASP A 111 1.22 -12.30 15.72
N VAL A 112 0.98 -13.56 15.32
CA VAL A 112 0.94 -13.98 13.91
C VAL A 112 -0.07 -13.14 13.13
N ALA A 113 -1.15 -12.66 13.74
CA ALA A 113 -2.10 -11.76 13.09
C ALA A 113 -1.57 -10.33 12.85
N SER A 114 -0.38 -9.97 13.36
CA SER A 114 0.14 -8.59 13.33
C SER A 114 0.70 -8.17 11.98
N TRP A 115 1.05 -9.13 11.12
CA TRP A 115 1.70 -8.82 9.84
C TRP A 115 0.75 -8.05 8.92
N HIS A 116 -0.54 -8.43 8.87
CA HIS A 116 -1.47 -7.89 7.87
C HIS A 116 -1.77 -6.42 8.12
N GLY A 117 -2.21 -6.04 9.33
CA GLY A 117 -2.47 -4.64 9.64
C GLY A 117 -1.21 -3.78 9.70
N MET A 118 -0.05 -4.36 10.06
CA MET A 118 1.23 -3.66 9.93
C MET A 118 1.54 -3.35 8.46
N MET A 119 1.44 -4.34 7.56
CA MET A 119 1.66 -4.10 6.14
C MET A 119 0.65 -3.12 5.54
N THR A 120 -0.66 -3.23 5.83
CA THR A 120 -1.66 -2.32 5.27
C THR A 120 -1.49 -0.88 5.75
N SER A 121 -1.18 -0.68 7.03
CA SER A 121 -0.90 0.66 7.58
C SER A 121 0.39 1.27 7.04
N VAL A 122 1.45 0.47 6.84
CA VAL A 122 2.71 0.95 6.23
C VAL A 122 2.54 1.21 4.72
N VAL A 123 1.81 0.38 3.98
CA VAL A 123 1.51 0.63 2.56
C VAL A 123 0.75 1.95 2.38
N ALA A 124 -0.10 2.33 3.34
CA ALA A 124 -0.82 3.59 3.32
C ALA A 124 -0.01 4.79 3.83
N ALA A 125 0.78 4.66 4.90
CA ALA A 125 1.36 5.81 5.63
C ALA A 125 2.86 5.69 5.95
N GLY A 126 3.50 4.62 5.50
CA GLY A 126 4.92 4.36 5.71
C GLY A 126 5.80 5.37 4.98
N ASN A 127 6.78 5.92 5.67
CA ASN A 127 7.75 6.85 5.07
C ASN A 127 8.95 6.15 4.44
N GLY A 128 8.99 4.81 4.48
CA GLY A 128 10.10 4.03 3.94
C GLY A 128 11.41 4.20 4.70
N ALA A 129 11.40 4.46 6.02
CA ALA A 129 12.60 4.67 6.83
C ALA A 129 13.66 3.58 6.60
N LEU A 130 13.26 2.30 6.59
CA LEU A 130 14.18 1.17 6.38
C LEU A 130 14.68 1.05 4.93
N SER A 131 14.03 1.73 4.00
CA SER A 131 14.46 1.83 2.60
C SER A 131 14.92 3.24 2.26
N GLY A 132 15.33 4.08 3.23
CA GLY A 132 15.78 5.46 2.97
C GLY A 132 14.80 6.33 2.17
N GLY A 133 13.50 6.06 2.30
CA GLY A 133 12.41 6.75 1.61
C GLY A 133 12.01 6.17 0.24
N PHE A 134 12.64 5.09 -0.22
CA PHE A 134 12.37 4.52 -1.54
C PHE A 134 10.99 3.86 -1.62
N PHE A 135 10.67 2.96 -0.68
CA PHE A 135 9.37 2.28 -0.58
C PHE A 135 8.35 3.04 0.29
N ARG A 136 8.44 4.38 0.32
CA ARG A 136 7.42 5.20 0.99
C ARG A 136 6.05 5.04 0.33
N SER A 137 4.99 5.30 1.09
CA SER A 137 3.62 5.36 0.57
C SER A 137 3.38 6.64 -0.22
N ILE A 138 2.16 6.80 -0.76
CA ILE A 138 1.71 8.05 -1.39
C ILE A 138 1.58 9.16 -0.33
N ALA A 139 1.15 8.80 0.88
CA ALA A 139 0.94 9.69 2.01
C ALA A 139 1.87 9.38 3.21
N PRO A 140 3.20 9.57 3.06
CA PRO A 140 4.17 9.16 4.07
C PRO A 140 4.13 10.00 5.35
N ASP A 141 3.50 11.17 5.33
CA ASP A 141 3.41 12.09 6.48
C ASP A 141 2.04 12.02 7.19
N CYS A 142 1.21 11.04 6.85
CA CYS A 142 -0.03 10.78 7.57
C CYS A 142 0.21 10.29 8.99
N ASN A 143 -0.70 10.69 9.87
CA ASN A 143 -0.88 10.03 11.16
C ASN A 143 -1.75 8.78 11.00
N VAL A 144 -1.58 7.82 11.91
CA VAL A 144 -2.38 6.60 11.93
C VAL A 144 -3.00 6.32 13.29
N VAL A 145 -4.19 5.75 13.27
CA VAL A 145 -4.86 5.15 14.44
C VAL A 145 -5.10 3.68 14.14
N LEU A 146 -4.66 2.80 15.04
CA LEU A 146 -4.61 1.36 14.79
C LEU A 146 -5.65 0.66 15.64
N VAL A 147 -6.66 0.04 15.04
CA VAL A 147 -7.78 -0.60 15.75
C VAL A 147 -7.80 -2.10 15.47
N LYS A 148 -7.32 -2.89 16.43
CA LYS A 148 -7.29 -4.37 16.34
C LYS A 148 -8.69 -4.94 16.58
N VAL A 149 -9.20 -5.66 15.59
CA VAL A 149 -10.56 -6.23 15.60
C VAL A 149 -10.59 -7.76 15.63
N SER A 150 -9.45 -8.45 15.52
CA SER A 150 -9.40 -9.91 15.69
C SER A 150 -8.16 -10.41 16.42
N LYS A 151 -8.25 -11.64 16.93
CA LYS A 151 -7.13 -12.43 17.47
C LYS A 151 -6.51 -13.35 16.42
N SER A 152 -7.24 -13.63 15.34
CA SER A 152 -6.80 -14.50 14.25
C SER A 152 -7.02 -13.80 12.91
N GLY A 153 -6.56 -14.42 11.82
CA GLY A 153 -6.74 -13.87 10.48
C GLY A 153 -8.20 -13.71 10.04
N HIS A 154 -9.16 -14.41 10.68
CA HIS A 154 -10.59 -14.20 10.42
C HIS A 154 -11.12 -13.07 11.29
N ILE A 155 -11.72 -12.05 10.67
CA ILE A 155 -12.28 -10.89 11.35
C ILE A 155 -13.80 -10.96 11.23
N GLY A 156 -14.48 -11.32 12.32
CA GLY A 156 -15.95 -11.39 12.33
C GLY A 156 -16.59 -10.01 12.16
N GLU A 157 -17.71 -9.96 11.43
CA GLU A 157 -18.41 -8.72 11.06
C GLU A 157 -18.70 -7.81 12.27
N LYS A 158 -19.18 -8.40 13.38
CA LYS A 158 -19.48 -7.67 14.62
C LYS A 158 -18.27 -6.98 15.24
N ASN A 159 -17.06 -7.49 15.00
CA ASN A 159 -15.85 -6.85 15.50
C ASN A 159 -15.47 -5.63 14.66
N ILE A 160 -15.61 -5.74 13.33
CA ILE A 160 -15.44 -4.60 12.41
C ILE A 160 -16.43 -3.50 12.79
N GLU A 161 -17.69 -3.87 13.04
CA GLU A 161 -18.73 -2.90 13.44
C GLU A 161 -18.37 -2.19 14.75
N ARG A 162 -17.92 -2.93 15.78
CA ARG A 162 -17.47 -2.34 17.05
C ARG A 162 -16.27 -1.40 16.85
N GLY A 163 -15.32 -1.78 16.00
CA GLY A 163 -14.19 -0.94 15.65
C GLY A 163 -14.56 0.33 14.92
N LEU A 164 -15.45 0.24 13.96
CA LEU A 164 -15.93 1.41 13.25
C LEU A 164 -16.70 2.35 14.18
N LYS A 165 -17.52 1.83 15.09
CA LYS A 165 -18.20 2.64 16.12
C LYS A 165 -17.21 3.38 17.01
N TRP A 166 -16.19 2.70 17.51
CA TRP A 166 -15.14 3.34 18.32
C TRP A 166 -14.41 4.44 17.53
N ILE A 167 -14.10 4.21 16.25
CA ILE A 167 -13.48 5.22 15.38
C ILE A 167 -14.40 6.44 15.22
N ILE A 168 -15.69 6.23 14.95
CA ILE A 168 -16.67 7.31 14.82
C ILE A 168 -16.69 8.17 16.10
N GLU A 169 -16.72 7.53 17.28
CA GLU A 169 -16.74 8.18 18.59
C GLU A 169 -15.45 8.93 18.93
N ASN A 170 -14.30 8.48 18.40
CA ASN A 170 -12.98 9.06 18.69
C ASN A 170 -12.41 9.89 17.54
N ARG A 171 -13.16 10.10 16.45
CA ARG A 171 -12.65 10.76 15.24
C ARG A 171 -12.14 12.17 15.51
N GLU A 172 -12.85 12.94 16.34
CA GLU A 172 -12.50 14.33 16.64
C GLU A 172 -11.26 14.40 17.52
N LYS A 173 -11.15 13.48 18.49
CA LYS A 173 -10.00 13.37 19.40
C LYS A 173 -8.69 13.16 18.66
N TYR A 174 -8.69 12.31 17.63
CA TYR A 174 -7.47 11.94 16.88
C TYR A 174 -7.41 12.55 15.47
N GLY A 175 -8.33 13.45 15.11
CA GLY A 175 -8.39 14.07 13.78
C GLY A 175 -8.59 13.05 12.65
N ILE A 176 -9.30 11.95 12.89
CA ILE A 176 -9.52 10.88 11.91
C ILE A 176 -10.41 11.40 10.79
N ARG A 177 -9.94 11.27 9.55
CA ARG A 177 -10.70 11.65 8.34
C ARG A 177 -10.92 10.48 7.38
N VAL A 178 -10.06 9.47 7.45
CA VAL A 178 -10.10 8.29 6.57
C VAL A 178 -10.15 7.04 7.43
N VAL A 179 -10.95 6.06 7.03
CA VAL A 179 -10.99 4.73 7.63
C VAL A 179 -10.68 3.70 6.57
N ASN A 180 -9.63 2.91 6.78
CA ASN A 180 -9.24 1.80 5.91
C ASN A 180 -9.71 0.48 6.53
N ILE A 181 -10.52 -0.27 5.79
CA ILE A 181 -10.98 -1.61 6.17
C ILE A 181 -10.52 -2.62 5.11
N SER A 182 -9.44 -3.33 5.44
CA SER A 182 -8.87 -4.38 4.59
C SER A 182 -9.35 -5.77 5.03
N ALA A 183 -10.64 -5.87 5.33
CA ALA A 183 -11.32 -7.06 5.82
C ALA A 183 -12.76 -7.13 5.31
N GLY A 184 -13.29 -8.34 5.16
CA GLY A 184 -14.69 -8.58 4.83
C GLY A 184 -15.44 -9.22 5.99
N GLY A 185 -16.76 -9.02 6.02
CA GLY A 185 -17.68 -9.60 6.98
C GLY A 185 -17.96 -11.08 6.72
N ASP A 186 -19.03 -11.58 7.33
CA ASP A 186 -19.25 -13.02 7.45
C ASP A 186 -19.95 -13.64 6.22
N GLY A 187 -20.53 -12.80 5.35
CA GLY A 187 -21.19 -13.24 4.12
C GLY A 187 -21.87 -12.11 3.35
N GLU A 188 -22.35 -12.42 2.14
CA GLU A 188 -23.09 -11.46 1.33
C GLU A 188 -24.43 -11.09 2.00
N SER A 189 -24.74 -9.80 2.05
CA SER A 189 -26.00 -9.32 2.61
C SER A 189 -26.33 -7.92 2.09
N SER A 190 -27.63 -7.59 2.11
CA SER A 190 -28.12 -6.27 1.73
C SER A 190 -27.61 -5.19 2.67
N TYR A 191 -27.11 -4.08 2.12
CA TYR A 191 -26.64 -2.94 2.91
C TYR A 191 -27.77 -2.28 3.72
N LEU A 192 -29.03 -2.49 3.32
CA LEU A 192 -30.21 -1.94 4.00
C LEU A 192 -30.46 -2.61 5.36
N HIS A 193 -30.04 -3.86 5.53
CA HIS A 193 -30.31 -4.67 6.73
C HIS A 193 -29.06 -5.08 7.48
N ASN A 194 -27.89 -5.02 6.86
CA ASN A 194 -26.61 -5.34 7.48
C ASN A 194 -26.15 -4.21 8.44
N SER A 195 -25.90 -4.53 9.71
CA SER A 195 -25.55 -3.53 10.74
C SER A 195 -24.17 -2.91 10.52
N LEU A 196 -23.22 -3.66 9.99
CA LEU A 196 -21.91 -3.12 9.61
C LEU A 196 -22.05 -2.11 8.47
N CYS A 197 -22.78 -2.44 7.40
CA CYS A 197 -23.05 -1.50 6.31
C CYS A 197 -23.77 -0.24 6.81
N GLN A 198 -24.79 -0.36 7.66
CA GLN A 198 -25.45 0.81 8.25
C GLN A 198 -24.48 1.67 9.09
N THR A 199 -23.49 1.06 9.73
CA THR A 199 -22.43 1.77 10.45
C THR A 199 -21.47 2.48 9.50
N VAL A 200 -21.18 1.90 8.32
CA VAL A 200 -20.41 2.56 7.24
C VAL A 200 -21.17 3.77 6.70
N GLU A 201 -22.47 3.65 6.42
CA GLU A 201 -23.31 4.76 6.00
C GLU A 201 -23.37 5.88 7.06
N ARG A 202 -23.35 5.51 8.35
CA ARG A 202 -23.22 6.48 9.45
C ARG A 202 -21.85 7.17 9.44
N ALA A 203 -20.76 6.42 9.33
CA ALA A 203 -19.40 7.00 9.28
C ALA A 203 -19.27 8.03 8.16
N ALA A 204 -19.77 7.73 6.96
CA ALA A 204 -19.76 8.65 5.82
C ALA A 204 -20.60 9.91 6.07
N ARG A 205 -21.77 9.79 6.70
CA ARG A 205 -22.58 10.96 7.10
C ARG A 205 -21.89 11.83 8.15
N GLU A 206 -21.07 11.23 9.00
CA GLU A 206 -20.26 11.95 10.00
C GLU A 206 -18.91 12.47 9.43
N GLY A 207 -18.74 12.45 8.10
CA GLY A 207 -17.60 13.08 7.42
C GLY A 207 -16.35 12.21 7.28
N LEU A 208 -16.42 10.92 7.62
CA LEU A 208 -15.33 9.97 7.43
C LEU A 208 -15.36 9.38 6.02
N VAL A 209 -14.21 9.36 5.35
CA VAL A 209 -14.06 8.60 4.10
C VAL A 209 -13.75 7.15 4.45
N VAL A 210 -14.68 6.23 4.16
CA VAL A 210 -14.49 4.80 4.41
C VAL A 210 -14.02 4.11 3.12
N VAL A 211 -12.86 3.48 3.17
CA VAL A 211 -12.23 2.76 2.06
C VAL A 211 -12.18 1.28 2.40
N CYS A 212 -12.75 0.44 1.54
CA CYS A 212 -12.92 -0.99 1.78
C CYS A 212 -12.29 -1.80 0.64
N ALA A 213 -11.55 -2.87 0.97
CA ALA A 213 -11.14 -3.86 -0.02
C ALA A 213 -12.34 -4.70 -0.47
N VAL A 214 -12.51 -4.96 -1.78
CA VAL A 214 -13.66 -5.77 -2.26
C VAL A 214 -13.54 -7.28 -2.02
N GLY A 215 -12.33 -7.79 -1.80
CA GLY A 215 -12.05 -9.21 -1.68
C GLY A 215 -11.38 -9.80 -2.91
N ASN A 216 -10.93 -11.05 -2.78
CA ASN A 216 -10.08 -11.75 -3.75
C ASN A 216 -10.78 -12.97 -4.39
N ALA A 217 -12.12 -13.00 -4.37
CA ALA A 217 -12.93 -14.13 -4.81
C ALA A 217 -13.33 -14.03 -6.29
N GLY A 218 -12.59 -13.28 -7.11
CA GLY A 218 -12.95 -13.01 -8.51
C GLY A 218 -12.97 -14.23 -9.44
N TRP A 219 -12.43 -15.36 -8.98
CA TRP A 219 -12.47 -16.66 -9.67
C TRP A 219 -13.46 -17.65 -9.04
N GLU A 220 -14.07 -17.29 -7.91
CA GLU A 220 -15.07 -18.11 -7.24
C GLU A 220 -16.45 -17.88 -7.88
N PRO A 221 -17.32 -18.91 -7.93
CA PRO A 221 -18.70 -18.74 -8.38
C PRO A 221 -19.40 -17.63 -7.59
N GLY A 222 -19.98 -16.66 -8.30
CA GLY A 222 -20.68 -15.53 -7.70
C GLY A 222 -19.80 -14.37 -7.21
N HIS A 223 -18.47 -14.54 -7.18
CA HIS A 223 -17.48 -13.47 -6.96
C HIS A 223 -17.91 -12.39 -5.92
N PRO A 224 -18.38 -12.79 -4.73
CA PRO A 224 -19.27 -11.96 -3.92
C PRO A 224 -18.56 -10.71 -3.38
N VAL A 225 -19.29 -9.60 -3.39
CA VAL A 225 -18.88 -8.36 -2.72
C VAL A 225 -19.61 -8.29 -1.39
N ILE A 226 -18.89 -8.55 -0.32
CA ILE A 226 -19.43 -8.66 1.03
C ILE A 226 -19.32 -7.34 1.82
N PRO A 227 -20.15 -7.13 2.85
CA PRO A 227 -19.94 -6.04 3.81
C PRO A 227 -18.49 -6.02 4.33
N PRO A 228 -17.91 -4.84 4.61
CA PRO A 228 -18.46 -3.50 4.42
C PRO A 228 -18.35 -2.97 2.98
N ALA A 229 -17.68 -3.68 2.06
CA ALA A 229 -17.42 -3.19 0.70
C ALA A 229 -18.70 -3.05 -0.16
N SER A 230 -19.77 -3.76 0.20
CA SER A 230 -21.09 -3.65 -0.44
C SER A 230 -21.84 -2.35 -0.10
N SER A 231 -21.41 -1.59 0.91
CA SER A 231 -22.09 -0.32 1.28
C SER A 231 -21.95 0.75 0.19
N PRO A 232 -23.03 1.45 -0.19
CA PRO A 232 -23.01 2.52 -1.19
C PRO A 232 -22.06 3.67 -0.85
N SER A 233 -21.94 4.06 0.42
CA SER A 233 -21.14 5.22 0.81
C SER A 233 -19.64 4.95 0.91
N CYS A 234 -19.19 3.69 1.04
CA CYS A 234 -17.76 3.39 1.01
C CYS A 234 -17.17 3.52 -0.40
N ILE A 235 -15.86 3.69 -0.46
CA ILE A 235 -15.07 3.51 -1.67
C ILE A 235 -14.58 2.06 -1.65
N ALA A 236 -15.17 1.21 -2.49
CA ALA A 236 -14.76 -0.17 -2.61
C ALA A 236 -13.67 -0.30 -3.68
N VAL A 237 -12.59 -0.99 -3.32
CA VAL A 237 -11.33 -1.00 -4.07
C VAL A 237 -10.98 -2.40 -4.54
N GLY A 238 -10.90 -2.57 -5.86
CA GLY A 238 -10.35 -3.76 -6.51
C GLY A 238 -8.85 -3.64 -6.79
N GLY A 239 -8.27 -4.72 -7.29
CA GLY A 239 -6.85 -4.88 -7.51
C GLY A 239 -6.45 -4.76 -8.97
N LEU A 240 -5.34 -4.08 -9.20
CA LEU A 240 -4.62 -3.98 -10.46
C LEU A 240 -3.37 -4.85 -10.40
N ASN A 241 -3.10 -5.57 -11.48
CA ASN A 241 -1.80 -6.16 -11.77
C ASN A 241 -1.09 -5.29 -12.82
N ASP A 242 -0.20 -4.42 -12.37
CA ASP A 242 0.60 -3.55 -13.24
C ASP A 242 1.93 -4.20 -13.66
N GLN A 243 2.17 -5.45 -13.25
CA GLN A 243 3.39 -6.21 -13.52
C GLN A 243 4.67 -5.49 -13.08
N ASN A 244 4.59 -4.65 -12.03
CA ASN A 244 5.69 -3.81 -11.57
C ASN A 244 6.29 -2.97 -12.72
N SER A 245 5.41 -2.40 -13.56
CA SER A 245 5.79 -1.65 -14.76
C SER A 245 5.14 -0.27 -14.80
N LEU A 246 5.81 0.67 -15.47
CA LEU A 246 5.21 1.95 -15.88
C LEU A 246 4.41 1.83 -17.17
N ASP A 247 4.55 0.70 -17.89
CA ASP A 247 3.88 0.44 -19.15
C ASP A 247 2.42 0.03 -18.91
N ARG A 248 1.53 0.99 -19.13
CA ARG A 248 0.07 0.81 -18.98
C ARG A 248 -0.49 -0.27 -19.90
N ALA A 249 0.18 -0.60 -21.01
CA ALA A 249 -0.27 -1.67 -21.89
C ALA A 249 -0.14 -3.06 -21.25
N ARG A 250 0.68 -3.20 -20.20
CA ARG A 250 0.85 -4.44 -19.43
C ARG A 250 -0.16 -4.60 -18.30
N HIS A 251 -0.95 -3.59 -18.03
CA HIS A 251 -1.91 -3.63 -16.93
C HIS A 251 -2.98 -4.67 -17.19
N SER A 252 -3.23 -5.52 -16.19
CA SER A 252 -4.32 -6.48 -16.18
C SER A 252 -5.05 -6.44 -14.84
N LEU A 253 -6.22 -7.07 -14.77
CA LEU A 253 -6.95 -7.18 -13.51
C LEU A 253 -6.27 -8.18 -12.56
N TYR A 254 -6.29 -7.85 -11.28
CA TYR A 254 -6.13 -8.83 -10.21
C TYR A 254 -7.43 -9.64 -10.06
N ARG A 255 -7.38 -10.75 -9.32
CA ARG A 255 -8.51 -11.66 -9.06
C ARG A 255 -9.53 -11.11 -8.04
N SER A 256 -9.87 -9.84 -8.15
CA SER A 256 -10.80 -9.17 -7.23
C SER A 256 -12.22 -9.71 -7.34
N SER A 257 -12.91 -9.80 -6.21
CA SER A 257 -14.37 -9.88 -6.18
C SER A 257 -14.98 -8.67 -6.90
N TYR A 258 -16.15 -8.85 -7.50
CA TYR A 258 -16.84 -7.78 -8.22
C TYR A 258 -18.35 -7.98 -8.17
N GLY A 259 -19.08 -6.87 -8.29
CA GLY A 259 -20.52 -6.83 -8.21
C GLY A 259 -21.21 -7.43 -9.45
N PRO A 260 -22.55 -7.43 -9.46
CA PRO A 260 -23.41 -6.67 -8.57
C PRO A 260 -23.42 -7.18 -7.11
N THR A 261 -23.66 -6.30 -6.15
CA THR A 261 -23.98 -6.70 -4.76
C THR A 261 -25.37 -7.35 -4.69
N ALA A 262 -25.74 -7.92 -3.55
CA ALA A 262 -27.12 -8.36 -3.26
C ALA A 262 -28.22 -7.31 -3.55
N ASP A 263 -27.88 -6.02 -3.53
CA ASP A 263 -28.80 -4.91 -3.82
C ASP A 263 -28.73 -4.41 -5.27
N GLY A 264 -27.96 -5.08 -6.14
CA GLY A 264 -27.78 -4.70 -7.54
C GLY A 264 -26.77 -3.56 -7.77
N LEU A 265 -25.96 -3.21 -6.77
CA LEU A 265 -24.99 -2.11 -6.88
C LEU A 265 -23.69 -2.58 -7.52
N GLN A 266 -23.16 -1.80 -8.46
CA GLN A 266 -21.86 -2.10 -9.05
C GLN A 266 -20.70 -1.78 -8.09
N LYS A 267 -19.79 -2.74 -7.93
CA LYS A 267 -18.57 -2.67 -7.12
C LYS A 267 -17.46 -3.48 -7.82
N PRO A 268 -16.16 -3.17 -7.66
CA PRO A 268 -15.59 -2.00 -7.01
C PRO A 268 -15.92 -0.68 -7.74
N GLU A 269 -15.74 0.46 -7.07
CA GLU A 269 -15.78 1.75 -7.76
C GLU A 269 -14.48 2.07 -8.50
N VAL A 270 -13.34 1.70 -7.93
CA VAL A 270 -12.00 1.96 -8.49
C VAL A 270 -11.07 0.79 -8.25
N ILE A 271 -9.98 0.72 -9.00
CA ILE A 271 -8.90 -0.25 -8.77
C ILE A 271 -7.57 0.47 -8.48
N ALA A 272 -6.72 -0.18 -7.70
CA ALA A 272 -5.35 0.25 -7.40
C ALA A 272 -4.42 -0.98 -7.37
N PRO A 273 -3.09 -0.83 -7.43
CA PRO A 273 -2.15 -1.95 -7.40
C PRO A 273 -2.47 -2.92 -6.27
N GLY A 274 -2.85 -4.14 -6.64
CA GLY A 274 -3.23 -5.21 -5.73
C GLY A 274 -2.27 -6.39 -5.79
N ILE A 275 -1.17 -6.28 -6.54
CA ILE A 275 -0.07 -7.24 -6.60
C ILE A 275 1.20 -6.47 -6.98
N TRP A 276 2.36 -7.06 -6.69
CA TRP A 276 3.66 -6.38 -6.79
C TRP A 276 3.73 -5.14 -5.91
N VAL A 277 3.09 -5.17 -4.74
CA VAL A 277 3.15 -4.06 -3.78
C VAL A 277 4.33 -4.33 -2.83
N PRO A 278 5.35 -3.45 -2.75
CA PRO A 278 6.37 -3.56 -1.72
C PRO A 278 5.74 -3.29 -0.35
N ALA A 279 5.87 -4.24 0.58
CA ALA A 279 5.36 -4.13 1.93
C ALA A 279 6.41 -4.59 2.94
N PRO A 280 6.42 -4.03 4.17
CA PRO A 280 7.37 -4.39 5.21
C PRO A 280 7.19 -5.84 5.67
N ILE A 281 8.29 -6.49 6.01
CA ILE A 281 8.29 -7.82 6.61
C ILE A 281 8.17 -7.66 8.13
N LEU A 282 7.29 -8.44 8.76
CA LEU A 282 7.10 -8.40 10.21
C LEU A 282 8.38 -8.89 10.91
N PRO A 283 9.07 -8.05 11.71
CA PRO A 283 10.32 -8.45 12.36
C PRO A 283 10.13 -9.62 13.32
N HIS A 284 11.23 -10.32 13.63
CA HIS A 284 11.24 -11.46 14.56
C HIS A 284 10.30 -12.61 14.17
N THR A 285 10.06 -12.79 12.87
CA THR A 285 9.31 -13.93 12.31
C THR A 285 10.23 -14.82 11.47
N PRO A 286 9.86 -16.09 11.22
CA PRO A 286 10.59 -16.95 10.28
C PRO A 286 10.76 -16.29 8.90
N THR A 287 9.71 -15.64 8.39
CA THR A 287 9.78 -14.90 7.12
C THR A 287 10.80 -13.76 7.13
N ALA A 288 10.99 -13.07 8.26
CA ALA A 288 12.03 -12.05 8.39
C ALA A 288 13.43 -12.67 8.41
N ALA A 289 13.61 -13.81 9.08
CA ALA A 289 14.89 -14.52 9.11
C ALA A 289 15.27 -15.06 7.72
N GLU A 290 14.30 -15.64 7.00
CA GLU A 290 14.47 -16.10 5.62
C GLU A 290 14.84 -14.93 4.69
N ALA A 291 14.11 -13.81 4.77
CA ALA A 291 14.38 -12.65 3.93
C ALA A 291 15.75 -12.01 4.21
N ASP A 292 16.15 -11.91 5.48
CA ASP A 292 17.47 -11.43 5.87
C ASP A 292 18.57 -12.35 5.32
N LEU A 293 18.42 -13.67 5.48
CA LEU A 293 19.36 -14.65 4.95
C LEU A 293 19.48 -14.54 3.42
N TYR A 294 18.36 -14.58 2.70
CA TYR A 294 18.40 -14.55 1.24
C TYR A 294 18.96 -13.23 0.69
N ALA A 295 18.59 -12.09 1.29
CA ALA A 295 19.09 -10.79 0.88
C ALA A 295 20.60 -10.63 1.17
N ARG A 296 21.10 -11.19 2.28
CA ARG A 296 22.53 -11.20 2.59
C ARG A 296 23.31 -12.10 1.64
N LEU A 297 22.82 -13.31 1.37
CA LEU A 297 23.48 -14.24 0.45
C LEU A 297 23.55 -13.68 -0.98
N ASP A 298 22.53 -12.95 -1.42
CA ASP A 298 22.52 -12.31 -2.73
C ASP A 298 23.61 -11.23 -2.86
N ARG A 299 23.83 -10.44 -1.80
CA ARG A 299 24.83 -9.35 -1.78
C ARG A 299 26.24 -9.82 -1.39
N ALA A 300 26.36 -10.97 -0.73
CA ALA A 300 27.62 -11.52 -0.27
C ALA A 300 28.55 -11.83 -1.46
N SER A 301 29.86 -11.73 -1.24
CA SER A 301 30.85 -12.29 -2.17
C SER A 301 30.84 -13.81 -2.14
N ASP A 302 31.41 -14.45 -3.17
CA ASP A 302 31.44 -15.92 -3.28
C ASP A 302 32.16 -16.60 -2.09
N GLU A 303 33.14 -15.91 -1.49
CA GLU A 303 33.91 -16.38 -0.33
C GLU A 303 33.10 -16.35 0.98
N GLU A 304 32.10 -15.46 1.05
CA GLU A 304 31.26 -15.25 2.24
C GLU A 304 30.03 -16.16 2.27
N LEU A 305 29.67 -16.80 1.15
CA LEU A 305 28.44 -17.61 1.05
C LEU A 305 28.38 -18.72 2.07
N VAL A 306 29.37 -19.61 2.11
CA VAL A 306 29.36 -20.78 3.02
C VAL A 306 29.39 -20.35 4.49
N PRO A 307 30.27 -19.42 4.93
CA PRO A 307 30.23 -18.90 6.30
C PRO A 307 28.86 -18.35 6.70
N LEU A 308 28.20 -17.57 5.84
CA LEU A 308 26.87 -17.01 6.11
C LEU A 308 25.80 -18.09 6.23
N ILE A 309 25.84 -19.11 5.36
CA ILE A 309 24.92 -20.26 5.42
C ILE A 309 25.10 -21.02 6.75
N GLU A 310 26.34 -21.21 7.22
CA GLU A 310 26.62 -21.91 8.48
C GLU A 310 26.16 -21.11 9.71
N GLU A 311 26.31 -19.78 9.69
CA GLU A 311 25.80 -18.89 10.75
C GLU A 311 24.26 -18.98 10.87
N HIS A 312 23.57 -19.19 9.75
CA HIS A 312 22.11 -19.21 9.67
C HIS A 312 21.52 -20.61 9.41
N LYS A 313 22.20 -21.66 9.87
CA LYS A 313 21.84 -23.07 9.62
C LYS A 313 20.41 -23.47 9.98
N ASP A 314 19.79 -22.76 10.91
CA ASP A 314 18.46 -23.07 11.44
C ASP A 314 17.32 -22.30 10.72
N VAL A 315 17.65 -21.48 9.70
CA VAL A 315 16.69 -20.62 8.98
C VAL A 315 16.02 -21.35 7.80
N ASP A 316 16.81 -21.87 6.87
CA ASP A 316 16.31 -22.61 5.70
C ASP A 316 17.19 -23.84 5.47
N ARG A 317 16.57 -25.03 5.56
CA ARG A 317 17.26 -26.31 5.45
C ARG A 317 17.83 -26.54 4.04
N ASP A 318 17.12 -26.16 2.99
CA ASP A 318 17.57 -26.37 1.61
C ASP A 318 18.81 -25.51 1.34
N VAL A 319 18.80 -24.28 1.82
CA VAL A 319 19.97 -23.38 1.74
C VAL A 319 21.13 -23.92 2.56
N TYR A 320 20.87 -24.44 3.77
CA TYR A 320 21.89 -25.07 4.58
C TYR A 320 22.54 -26.28 3.89
N ASP A 321 21.73 -27.18 3.33
CA ASP A 321 22.21 -28.38 2.63
C ASP A 321 22.99 -28.02 1.35
N ALA A 322 22.69 -26.88 0.72
CA ALA A 322 23.39 -26.39 -0.46
C ALA A 322 24.84 -25.93 -0.22
N ARG A 323 25.29 -25.77 1.05
CA ARG A 323 26.67 -25.39 1.37
C ARG A 323 27.74 -26.33 0.80
N ALA A 324 27.38 -27.58 0.51
CA ALA A 324 28.26 -28.58 -0.09
C ALA A 324 28.29 -28.52 -1.63
N LEU A 325 27.48 -27.66 -2.25
CA LEU A 325 27.38 -27.51 -3.71
C LEU A 325 28.39 -26.47 -4.24
N PRO A 326 28.73 -26.54 -5.53
CA PRO A 326 29.45 -25.47 -6.21
C PRO A 326 28.78 -24.09 -6.07
N THR A 327 29.57 -23.03 -5.96
CA THR A 327 29.10 -21.64 -5.75
C THR A 327 28.01 -21.20 -6.72
N TYR A 328 28.11 -21.53 -8.00
CA TYR A 328 27.11 -21.15 -9.00
C TYR A 328 25.73 -21.78 -8.74
N LEU A 329 25.67 -22.99 -8.15
CA LEU A 329 24.41 -23.62 -7.75
C LEU A 329 23.84 -22.99 -6.49
N ILE A 330 24.69 -22.57 -5.55
CA ILE A 330 24.27 -21.79 -4.38
C ILE A 330 23.62 -20.48 -4.84
N ARG A 331 24.27 -19.76 -5.78
CA ARG A 331 23.71 -18.53 -6.37
C ARG A 331 22.36 -18.77 -7.04
N GLN A 332 22.24 -19.83 -7.84
CA GLN A 332 20.98 -20.19 -8.48
C GLN A 332 19.88 -20.48 -7.45
N LEU A 333 20.20 -21.23 -6.39
CA LEU A 333 19.26 -21.50 -5.31
C LEU A 333 18.83 -20.22 -4.60
N VAL A 334 19.76 -19.32 -4.29
CA VAL A 334 19.46 -18.01 -3.67
C VAL A 334 18.52 -17.20 -4.56
N SER A 335 18.77 -17.15 -5.87
CA SER A 335 17.86 -16.48 -6.82
C SER A 335 16.45 -17.08 -6.83
N VAL A 336 16.34 -18.42 -6.75
CA VAL A 336 15.06 -19.13 -6.65
C VAL A 336 14.36 -18.79 -5.35
N LYS A 337 15.04 -18.88 -4.20
CA LYS A 337 14.47 -18.58 -2.88
C LYS A 337 14.00 -17.14 -2.76
N LEU A 338 14.77 -16.17 -3.28
CA LEU A 338 14.35 -14.77 -3.37
C LEU A 338 13.09 -14.58 -4.21
N HIS A 339 12.93 -15.35 -5.29
CA HIS A 339 11.74 -15.28 -6.14
C HIS A 339 10.53 -15.95 -5.48
N GLU A 340 10.69 -17.16 -4.95
CA GLU A 340 9.61 -17.90 -4.28
C GLU A 340 9.10 -17.20 -3.02
N ALA A 341 9.99 -16.56 -2.25
CA ALA A 341 9.63 -15.83 -1.05
C ALA A 341 9.20 -14.37 -1.32
N ASP A 342 9.19 -13.94 -2.60
CA ASP A 342 8.88 -12.57 -3.02
C ASP A 342 9.75 -11.49 -2.33
N VAL A 343 10.96 -11.85 -1.91
CA VAL A 343 11.84 -10.97 -1.14
C VAL A 343 12.42 -9.87 -2.04
N ILE A 344 12.32 -8.64 -1.57
CA ILE A 344 12.91 -7.44 -2.21
C ILE A 344 14.19 -7.05 -1.48
N SER A 345 14.18 -7.12 -0.15
CA SER A 345 15.31 -6.81 0.74
C SER A 345 15.09 -7.49 2.10
N GLU A 346 16.04 -7.34 3.02
CA GLU A 346 15.91 -7.83 4.40
C GLU A 346 14.65 -7.31 5.14
N HIS A 347 14.06 -6.21 4.65
CA HIS A 347 12.94 -5.52 5.31
C HIS A 347 11.64 -5.49 4.50
N TYR A 348 11.68 -5.81 3.20
CA TYR A 348 10.52 -5.67 2.32
C TYR A 348 10.37 -6.88 1.40
N LYS A 349 9.12 -7.24 1.13
CA LYS A 349 8.73 -8.25 0.14
C LYS A 349 7.58 -7.74 -0.72
N PHE A 350 7.34 -8.39 -1.86
CA PHE A 350 6.10 -8.20 -2.58
C PHE A 350 4.94 -8.88 -1.86
N VAL A 351 3.77 -8.25 -1.97
CA VAL A 351 2.51 -8.79 -1.49
C VAL A 351 1.40 -8.55 -2.52
N ASP A 352 0.34 -9.34 -2.40
CA ASP A 352 -0.84 -9.30 -3.24
C ASP A 352 -2.15 -9.39 -2.44
N GLY A 353 -3.24 -8.90 -3.04
CA GLY A 353 -4.57 -8.81 -2.46
C GLY A 353 -5.17 -7.42 -2.54
N THR A 354 -6.51 -7.35 -2.62
CA THR A 354 -7.24 -6.09 -2.51
C THR A 354 -7.03 -5.40 -1.16
N SER A 355 -6.60 -6.15 -0.15
CA SER A 355 -6.17 -5.63 1.15
C SER A 355 -5.02 -4.63 1.05
N PHE A 356 -4.23 -4.66 -0.03
CA PHE A 356 -3.16 -3.69 -0.30
C PHE A 356 -3.57 -2.60 -1.29
N ALA A 357 -4.55 -2.87 -2.16
CA ALA A 357 -5.13 -1.85 -3.03
C ALA A 357 -5.90 -0.78 -2.22
N ALA A 358 -6.71 -1.20 -1.23
CA ALA A 358 -7.45 -0.29 -0.35
C ALA A 358 -6.57 0.75 0.38
N PRO A 359 -5.45 0.38 1.04
CA PRO A 359 -4.57 1.34 1.70
C PRO A 359 -3.91 2.31 0.73
N ILE A 360 -3.63 1.91 -0.51
CA ILE A 360 -3.11 2.83 -1.55
C ILE A 360 -4.16 3.91 -1.90
N VAL A 361 -5.44 3.53 -2.00
CA VAL A 361 -6.55 4.49 -2.18
C VAL A 361 -6.69 5.38 -0.94
N SER A 362 -6.62 4.82 0.27
CA SER A 362 -6.65 5.60 1.53
C SER A 362 -5.52 6.64 1.59
N SER A 363 -4.33 6.27 1.12
CA SER A 363 -3.16 7.13 0.99
C SER A 363 -3.42 8.30 0.01
N THR A 364 -4.02 8.00 -1.14
CA THR A 364 -4.43 9.01 -2.12
C THR A 364 -5.48 9.98 -1.56
N VAL A 365 -6.49 9.44 -0.88
CA VAL A 365 -7.53 10.22 -0.20
C VAL A 365 -6.93 11.17 0.83
N ALA A 366 -5.95 10.72 1.61
CA ALA A 366 -5.32 11.58 2.60
C ALA A 366 -4.58 12.76 1.94
N CYS A 367 -3.93 12.54 0.79
CA CYS A 367 -3.33 13.63 0.02
C CYS A 367 -4.38 14.60 -0.55
N MET A 368 -5.54 14.09 -0.97
CA MET A 368 -6.66 14.94 -1.41
C MET A 368 -7.20 15.80 -0.26
N LEU A 369 -7.29 15.24 0.94
CA LEU A 369 -7.76 15.94 2.14
C LEU A 369 -6.73 16.94 2.69
N GLU A 370 -5.43 16.69 2.50
CA GLU A 370 -4.39 17.70 2.72
C GLU A 370 -4.56 18.88 1.73
N ALA A 371 -4.80 18.58 0.46
CA ALA A 371 -5.02 19.60 -0.57
C ALA A 371 -6.26 20.44 -0.30
N ASN A 372 -7.36 19.80 0.11
CA ASN A 372 -8.62 20.44 0.43
C ASN A 372 -9.31 19.77 1.64
N PRO A 373 -9.15 20.33 2.85
CA PRO A 373 -9.69 19.73 4.07
C PRO A 373 -11.22 19.79 4.16
N HIS A 374 -11.89 20.57 3.29
CA HIS A 374 -13.34 20.76 3.27
C HIS A 374 -14.09 19.73 2.41
N LEU A 375 -13.38 18.82 1.73
CA LEU A 375 -14.05 17.80 0.92
C LEU A 375 -14.91 16.88 1.79
N SER A 376 -16.16 16.67 1.36
CA SER A 376 -17.02 15.64 1.90
C SER A 376 -16.62 14.25 1.38
N PRO A 377 -17.00 13.16 2.08
CA PRO A 377 -16.74 11.80 1.59
C PRO A 377 -17.29 11.53 0.19
N GLN A 378 -18.45 12.08 -0.15
CA GLN A 378 -19.05 11.95 -1.47
C GLN A 378 -18.24 12.70 -2.54
N GLN A 379 -17.71 13.89 -2.22
CA GLN A 379 -16.83 14.63 -3.13
C GLN A 379 -15.52 13.88 -3.36
N VAL A 380 -14.90 13.35 -2.31
CA VAL A 380 -13.69 12.51 -2.43
C VAL A 380 -13.95 11.32 -3.34
N LYS A 381 -15.01 10.56 -3.08
CA LYS A 381 -15.40 9.41 -3.90
C LYS A 381 -15.64 9.81 -5.36
N ARG A 382 -16.32 10.94 -5.60
CA ARG A 382 -16.59 11.44 -6.95
C ARG A 382 -15.31 11.82 -7.69
N ILE A 383 -14.38 12.52 -7.04
CA ILE A 383 -13.10 12.90 -7.65
C ILE A 383 -12.29 11.66 -8.04
N LEU A 384 -12.22 10.64 -7.19
CA LEU A 384 -11.55 9.38 -7.51
C LEU A 384 -12.15 8.71 -8.75
N ILE A 385 -13.49 8.65 -8.83
CA ILE A 385 -14.22 8.11 -9.97
C ILE A 385 -13.96 8.91 -11.25
N ASP A 386 -14.05 10.23 -11.19
CA ASP A 386 -13.93 11.11 -12.37
C ASP A 386 -12.50 11.18 -12.92
N THR A 387 -11.51 10.92 -12.07
CA THR A 387 -10.09 10.92 -12.46
C THR A 387 -9.54 9.54 -12.79
N ALA A 388 -10.29 8.46 -12.47
CA ALA A 388 -9.88 7.10 -12.75
C ALA A 388 -9.72 6.83 -14.25
N GLU A 389 -8.80 5.94 -14.58
CA GLU A 389 -8.41 5.61 -15.95
C GLU A 389 -8.73 4.16 -16.25
N ARG A 390 -9.68 3.93 -17.16
CA ARG A 390 -10.13 2.59 -17.52
C ARG A 390 -9.05 1.82 -18.27
N LEU A 391 -8.92 0.54 -17.93
CA LEU A 391 -8.15 -0.43 -18.68
C LEU A 391 -8.88 -0.76 -19.99
N PRO A 392 -8.18 -0.73 -21.14
CA PRO A 392 -8.78 -1.07 -22.42
C PRO A 392 -9.11 -2.57 -22.47
N GLY A 393 -10.27 -2.92 -23.06
CA GLY A 393 -10.67 -4.32 -23.24
C GLY A 393 -11.08 -5.06 -21.95
N VAL A 394 -11.25 -4.35 -20.83
CA VAL A 394 -11.66 -4.93 -19.55
C VAL A 394 -13.11 -4.53 -19.24
N GLU A 395 -13.91 -5.49 -18.76
CA GLU A 395 -15.31 -5.25 -18.40
C GLU A 395 -15.44 -4.25 -17.24
N ILE A 396 -16.41 -3.34 -17.37
CA ILE A 396 -16.68 -2.27 -16.39
C ILE A 396 -16.95 -2.89 -15.01
N ASP A 397 -17.66 -4.03 -14.96
CA ASP A 397 -18.08 -4.61 -13.69
C ASP A 397 -16.89 -5.02 -12.83
N ARG A 398 -15.77 -5.41 -13.45
CA ARG A 398 -14.57 -5.87 -12.77
C ARG A 398 -13.61 -4.74 -12.38
N GLN A 399 -13.58 -3.66 -13.17
CA GLN A 399 -12.66 -2.53 -12.96
C GLN A 399 -13.31 -1.29 -12.34
N GLY A 400 -14.64 -1.26 -12.25
CA GLY A 400 -15.39 -0.06 -11.93
C GLY A 400 -15.09 1.08 -12.90
N TRP A 401 -14.65 2.22 -12.35
CA TRP A 401 -14.25 3.40 -13.11
C TRP A 401 -12.80 3.37 -13.57
N GLY A 402 -12.02 2.37 -13.17
CA GLY A 402 -10.65 2.15 -13.60
C GLY A 402 -9.61 2.41 -12.51
N VAL A 403 -8.36 2.51 -12.93
CA VAL A 403 -7.19 2.72 -12.07
C VAL A 403 -7.21 4.12 -11.51
N ILE A 404 -7.00 4.27 -10.19
CA ILE A 404 -6.87 5.60 -9.58
C ILE A 404 -5.72 6.41 -10.22
N ALA A 405 -5.91 7.73 -10.31
CA ALA A 405 -4.87 8.67 -10.77
C ALA A 405 -4.53 9.67 -9.65
N PRO A 406 -3.66 9.33 -8.69
CA PRO A 406 -3.46 10.11 -7.48
C PRO A 406 -3.13 11.60 -7.72
N ARG A 407 -2.25 11.90 -8.68
CA ARG A 407 -1.92 13.30 -9.02
C ARG A 407 -3.13 14.09 -9.51
N ARG A 408 -3.88 13.54 -10.48
CA ARG A 408 -5.08 14.18 -11.01
C ARG A 408 -6.14 14.36 -9.93
N ALA A 409 -6.35 13.35 -9.08
CA ALA A 409 -7.30 13.43 -7.97
C ALA A 409 -6.95 14.56 -6.99
N VAL A 410 -5.66 14.69 -6.65
CA VAL A 410 -5.16 15.76 -5.76
C VAL A 410 -5.25 17.14 -6.42
N GLU A 411 -4.96 17.26 -7.72
CA GLU A 411 -5.09 18.51 -8.47
C GLU A 411 -6.54 19.00 -8.53
N ILE A 412 -7.50 18.09 -8.76
CA ILE A 412 -8.93 18.42 -8.71
C ILE A 412 -9.37 18.80 -7.28
N ALA A 413 -8.91 18.05 -6.27
CA ALA A 413 -9.18 18.39 -4.87
C ALA A 413 -8.73 19.83 -4.54
N LEU A 414 -7.51 20.19 -4.96
CA LEU A 414 -6.94 21.52 -4.79
C LEU A 414 -7.73 22.60 -5.54
N ALA A 415 -8.15 22.33 -6.78
CA ALA A 415 -8.93 23.27 -7.58
C ALA A 415 -10.31 23.56 -6.98
N LEU A 416 -10.88 22.59 -6.25
CA LEU A 416 -12.15 22.75 -5.53
C LEU A 416 -11.99 23.41 -4.16
N ARG A 417 -10.77 23.77 -3.74
CA ARG A 417 -10.55 24.44 -2.47
C ARG A 417 -11.14 25.86 -2.55
N PRO A 418 -12.03 26.23 -1.61
CA PRO A 418 -12.56 27.59 -1.58
C PRO A 418 -11.42 28.62 -1.53
N HIS A 419 -11.45 29.62 -2.41
CA HIS A 419 -10.50 30.72 -2.36
C HIS A 419 -10.86 31.65 -1.18
N GLY A 420 -10.12 31.54 -0.08
CA GLY A 420 -10.24 32.45 1.07
C GLY A 420 -10.54 31.72 2.37
N GLY A 421 -9.54 31.69 3.26
CA GLY A 421 -9.61 31.24 4.64
C GLY A 421 -8.33 31.60 5.35
#